data_AF-A0A0G4L300-F1
#
_entry.id   AF-A0A0G4L300-F1
#
_cell.length_a   1.000
_cell.length_b   1.000
_cell.length_c   1.000
_cell.angle_alpha   90.00
_cell.angle_beta   90.00
_cell.angle_gamma   90.00
#
_symmetry.space_group_name_H-M   'P 1'
#
loop_
_entity.id
_entity.type
_entity.pdbx_description
1 polymer ?
#
loop_
_entity_poly.entity_id
_entity_poly.type
_entity_poly.pdbx_seq_one_letter_code
_entity_poly.pdbx_strand_id
1 'polypeptide(L)'
;MSHQGGEVPRKVAVQGLVAEDGSMPVYRHPADESPPLFPFTKTVLEIKAVVEEKLGHPLNHVLIQFYRDGNDYISEHSDKTLDIVKGSYIVNVSLGAERTMIF
;
A
#
# COMPACT_ATOMS: atom_id res chain seq x y z
N MET A 1 15.40 -1.98 2.15
CA MET A 1 14.59 -3.18 2.38
C MET A 1 14.98 -4.20 1.32
N SER A 2 15.33 -5.42 1.71
CA SER A 2 15.80 -6.49 0.81
C SER A 2 14.75 -7.60 0.66
N HIS A 3 14.61 -8.18 -0.52
CA HIS A 3 13.76 -9.35 -0.76
C HIS A 3 14.53 -10.34 -1.65
N GLN A 4 14.59 -11.62 -1.24
CA GLN A 4 15.32 -12.70 -1.94
C GLN A 4 16.79 -12.38 -2.27
N GLY A 5 17.50 -11.73 -1.35
CA GLY A 5 18.93 -11.43 -1.51
C GLY A 5 19.26 -10.19 -2.37
N GLY A 6 18.25 -9.49 -2.91
CA GLY A 6 18.40 -8.22 -3.61
C GLY A 6 17.62 -7.08 -2.94
N GLU A 7 17.86 -5.84 -3.34
CA GLU A 7 17.00 -4.72 -2.94
C GLU A 7 15.60 -4.88 -3.52
N VAL A 8 14.57 -4.46 -2.78
CA VAL A 8 13.23 -4.32 -3.35
C VAL A 8 13.34 -3.32 -4.52
N PRO A 9 12.95 -3.71 -5.75
CA PRO A 9 13.23 -2.93 -6.94
C PRO A 9 12.54 -1.56 -6.96
N ARG A 10 11.55 -1.32 -6.11
CA ARG A 10 10.81 -0.05 -5.99
C ARG A 10 10.88 0.49 -4.57
N LYS A 11 10.72 1.80 -4.38
CA LYS A 11 10.60 2.38 -3.05
C LYS A 11 9.20 2.15 -2.50
N VAL A 12 9.10 1.85 -1.20
CA VAL A 12 7.83 1.63 -0.51
C VAL A 12 7.74 2.51 0.73
N ALA A 13 6.53 2.98 1.01
CA ALA A 13 6.17 3.62 2.26
C ALA A 13 4.78 3.14 2.67
N VAL A 14 4.51 3.15 3.98
CA VAL A 14 3.24 2.69 4.52
C VAL A 14 2.65 3.77 5.41
N GLN A 15 1.37 4.06 5.20
CA GLN A 15 0.62 4.99 6.04
C GLN A 15 -0.69 4.35 6.48
N GLY A 16 -1.18 4.72 7.66
CA GLY A 16 -2.43 4.20 8.18
C GLY A 16 -2.95 4.94 9.40
N LEU A 17 -4.12 4.50 9.83
CA LEU A 17 -4.78 5.00 11.03
C LEU A 17 -4.28 4.20 12.25
N VAL A 18 -3.75 4.91 13.24
CA VAL A 18 -3.60 4.39 14.60
C VAL A 18 -4.86 4.78 15.37
N ALA A 19 -5.61 3.79 15.84
CA ALA A 19 -6.84 4.00 16.59
C ALA A 19 -6.55 4.50 18.02
N GLU A 20 -7.58 4.98 18.70
CA GLU A 20 -7.47 5.52 20.07
C GLU A 20 -6.97 4.47 21.08
N ASP A 21 -7.29 3.19 20.85
CA ASP A 21 -6.82 2.07 21.67
C ASP A 21 -5.38 1.63 21.34
N GLY A 22 -4.71 2.34 20.42
CA GLY A 22 -3.36 2.04 19.94
C GLY A 22 -3.31 0.94 18.88
N SER A 23 -4.44 0.36 18.47
CA SER A 23 -4.46 -0.61 17.38
C SER A 23 -4.10 0.05 16.04
N MET A 24 -3.42 -0.71 15.18
CA MET A 24 -2.94 -0.22 13.89
C MET A 24 -2.99 -1.33 12.84
N PRO A 25 -3.18 -1.00 11.55
CA PRO A 25 -3.14 -1.99 10.48
C PRO A 25 -1.75 -2.62 10.39
N VAL A 26 -1.73 -3.94 10.17
CA VAL A 26 -0.49 -4.70 9.99
C VAL A 26 -0.28 -4.95 8.51
N TYR A 27 0.89 -4.57 7.99
CA TYR A 27 1.33 -4.91 6.65
C TYR A 27 2.46 -5.92 6.71
N ARG A 28 2.18 -7.18 6.34
CA ARG A 28 3.15 -8.27 6.36
C ARG A 28 3.98 -8.31 5.06
N HIS A 29 5.00 -7.45 4.98
CA HIS A 29 5.91 -7.45 3.83
C HIS A 29 6.72 -8.77 3.78
N PRO A 30 6.97 -9.36 2.59
CA PRO A 30 7.75 -10.60 2.45
C PRO A 30 9.28 -10.43 2.59
N ALA A 31 9.75 -9.22 2.91
CA ALA A 31 11.13 -8.98 3.33
C ALA A 31 11.27 -9.26 4.82
N ASP A 32 12.51 -9.46 5.28
CA ASP A 32 12.82 -9.63 6.70
C ASP A 32 12.43 -8.39 7.55
N GLU A 33 12.24 -7.25 6.91
CA GLU A 33 11.84 -5.99 7.53
C GLU A 33 10.54 -5.45 6.91
N SER A 34 9.63 -4.97 7.76
CA SER A 34 8.45 -4.22 7.33
C SER A 34 8.72 -2.71 7.46
N PRO A 35 8.25 -1.89 6.51
CA PRO A 35 8.38 -0.45 6.63
C PRO A 35 7.59 0.05 7.84
N PRO A 36 8.06 1.08 8.56
CA PRO A 36 7.29 1.66 9.65
C PRO A 36 5.98 2.24 9.14
N LEU A 37 4.93 2.12 9.97
CA LEU A 37 3.64 2.75 9.72
C LEU A 37 3.72 4.22 10.11
N PHE A 38 3.44 5.11 9.17
CA PHE A 38 3.31 6.54 9.43
C PHE A 38 1.84 6.97 9.46
N PRO A 39 1.50 8.09 10.13
CA PRO A 39 0.17 8.70 9.99
C PRO A 39 -0.10 9.11 8.54
N PHE A 40 -1.38 9.15 8.16
CA PHE A 40 -1.77 9.66 6.86
C PHE A 40 -1.33 11.13 6.68
N THR A 41 -0.71 11.43 5.54
CA THR A 41 -0.44 12.81 5.13
C THR A 41 -1.71 13.46 4.56
N LYS A 42 -1.73 14.79 4.47
CA LYS A 42 -2.84 15.54 3.88
C LYS A 42 -3.20 15.04 2.47
N THR A 43 -2.21 14.84 1.61
CA THR A 43 -2.42 14.33 0.25
C THR A 43 -3.05 12.94 0.24
N VAL A 44 -2.62 12.05 1.13
CA VAL A 44 -3.20 10.70 1.22
C VAL A 44 -4.63 10.77 1.75
N LEU A 45 -4.92 11.67 2.70
CA LEU A 45 -6.30 11.89 3.19
C LEU A 45 -7.23 12.40 2.09
N GLU A 46 -6.76 13.29 1.22
CA GLU A 46 -7.55 13.80 0.08
C GLU A 46 -7.88 12.68 -0.91
N ILE A 47 -6.90 11.84 -1.28
CA ILE A 47 -7.13 10.68 -2.15
C ILE A 47 -8.07 9.68 -1.48
N LYS A 48 -7.81 9.37 -0.21
CA LYS A 48 -8.62 8.45 0.61
C LYS A 48 -10.08 8.87 0.62
N ALA A 49 -10.40 10.14 0.83
CA ALA A 49 -11.77 10.64 0.84
C ALA A 49 -12.51 10.35 -0.48
N VAL A 50 -11.87 10.64 -1.63
CA VAL A 50 -12.45 10.37 -2.95
C VAL A 50 -12.65 8.88 -3.21
N VAL A 51 -11.72 8.05 -2.74
CA VAL A 51 -11.81 6.59 -2.89
C VAL A 51 -12.92 6.02 -1.99
N GLU A 52 -12.99 6.42 -0.72
CA GLU A 52 -14.01 5.94 0.22
C GLU A 52 -15.43 6.31 -0.22
N GLU A 53 -15.62 7.49 -0.81
CA GLU A 53 -16.90 7.90 -1.40
C GLU A 53 -17.35 6.92 -2.49
N LYS A 54 -16.42 6.44 -3.33
CA LYS A 54 -16.71 5.47 -4.40
C LYS A 54 -16.89 4.04 -3.88
N LEU A 55 -16.18 3.66 -2.83
CA LEU A 55 -16.25 2.32 -2.24
C LEU A 55 -17.46 2.10 -1.35
N GLY A 56 -17.98 3.16 -0.73
CA GLY A 56 -19.03 3.07 0.28
C GLY A 56 -18.57 2.45 1.60
N HIS A 57 -17.27 2.30 1.83
CA HIS A 57 -16.69 1.83 3.08
C HIS A 57 -15.35 2.51 3.38
N PRO A 58 -14.92 2.57 4.65
CA PRO A 58 -13.67 3.22 5.00
C PRO A 58 -12.44 2.39 4.61
N LEU A 59 -11.31 3.06 4.48
CA LEU A 59 -9.95 2.53 4.34
C LEU A 59 -9.12 2.98 5.56
N ASN A 60 -8.25 2.12 6.07
CA ASN A 60 -7.43 2.44 7.23
C ASN A 60 -5.92 2.30 6.97
N HIS A 61 -5.52 1.90 5.78
CA HIS A 61 -4.14 1.60 5.41
C HIS A 61 -3.88 1.92 3.93
N VAL A 62 -2.66 2.35 3.61
CA VAL A 62 -2.17 2.46 2.24
C VAL A 62 -0.72 1.99 2.14
N LEU A 63 -0.44 1.19 1.10
CA LEU A 63 0.91 0.91 0.64
C LEU A 63 1.23 1.86 -0.52
N ILE A 64 2.21 2.73 -0.33
CA ILE A 64 2.67 3.66 -1.35
C ILE A 64 3.85 3.02 -2.06
N GLN A 65 3.76 2.91 -3.38
CA GLN A 65 4.79 2.31 -4.22
C GLN A 65 5.30 3.37 -5.19
N PHE A 66 6.58 3.71 -5.09
CA PHE A 66 7.21 4.70 -5.97
C PHE A 66 8.17 4.00 -6.93
N TYR A 67 7.78 4.01 -8.20
CA TYR A 67 8.55 3.48 -9.32
C TYR A 67 9.31 4.63 -10.00
N ARG A 68 10.63 4.69 -9.79
CA ARG A 68 11.50 5.80 -10.21
C ARG A 68 11.59 5.95 -11.72
N ASP A 69 11.72 4.82 -12.41
CA ASP A 69 11.83 4.72 -13.86
C ASP A 69 11.31 3.35 -14.32
N GLY A 70 11.45 3.02 -15.62
CA GLY A 70 10.96 1.77 -16.22
C GLY A 70 11.64 0.49 -15.74
N ASN A 71 12.73 0.57 -14.98
CA ASN A 71 13.43 -0.59 -14.40
C ASN A 71 12.89 -0.99 -13.02
N ASP A 72 12.13 -0.12 -12.34
CA ASP A 72 11.41 -0.48 -11.12
C ASP A 72 10.15 -1.29 -11.49
N TYR A 73 9.98 -2.46 -10.86
CA TYR A 73 8.83 -3.35 -11.11
C TYR A 73 8.33 -4.05 -9.84
N ILE A 74 7.23 -4.77 -9.99
CA ILE A 74 6.74 -5.77 -9.05
C ILE A 74 6.44 -7.03 -9.86
N SER A 75 6.97 -8.17 -9.42
CA SER A 75 6.74 -9.45 -10.09
C SER A 75 5.30 -9.90 -9.90
N GLU A 76 4.88 -10.92 -10.65
CA GLU A 76 3.61 -11.61 -10.41
C GLU A 76 3.45 -12.00 -8.94
N HIS A 77 2.29 -11.67 -8.36
CA HIS A 77 1.92 -11.97 -6.99
C HIS A 77 0.42 -11.78 -6.78
N SER A 78 -0.08 -12.28 -5.64
CA SER A 78 -1.40 -11.95 -5.12
C SER A 78 -1.25 -11.18 -3.81
N ASP A 79 -2.17 -10.24 -3.56
CA ASP A 79 -2.23 -9.55 -2.29
C ASP A 79 -2.56 -10.52 -1.15
N LYS A 80 -1.85 -10.37 -0.03
CA LYS A 80 -2.12 -11.14 1.19
C LYS A 80 -3.37 -10.60 1.87
N THR A 81 -4.38 -11.45 2.05
CA THR A 81 -5.67 -11.04 2.62
C THR A 81 -5.87 -11.46 4.08
N LEU A 82 -4.87 -12.06 4.73
CA LEU A 82 -5.00 -12.62 6.08
C LEU A 82 -5.46 -11.58 7.12
N ASP A 83 -4.91 -10.37 7.04
CA ASP A 83 -5.19 -9.27 7.97
C ASP A 83 -6.18 -8.23 7.38
N ILE A 84 -6.84 -8.57 6.27
CA ILE A 84 -7.82 -7.70 5.60
C ILE A 84 -9.24 -8.17 5.94
N VAL A 85 -10.12 -7.21 6.24
CA VAL A 85 -11.53 -7.50 6.54
C VAL A 85 -12.20 -8.17 5.34
N LYS A 86 -12.82 -9.33 5.55
CA LYS A 86 -13.50 -10.07 4.49
C LYS A 86 -14.58 -9.19 3.83
N GLY A 87 -14.55 -9.10 2.50
CA GLY A 87 -15.51 -8.33 1.72
C GLY A 87 -15.12 -6.87 1.50
N SER A 88 -14.00 -6.38 2.07
CA SER A 88 -13.46 -5.07 1.68
C SER A 88 -12.71 -5.15 0.35
N TYR A 89 -12.58 -4.00 -0.32
CA TYR A 89 -11.84 -3.89 -1.58
C TYR A 89 -10.38 -3.47 -1.39
N ILE A 90 -9.53 -3.89 -2.32
CA ILE A 90 -8.20 -3.31 -2.54
C ILE A 90 -8.31 -2.38 -3.75
N VAL A 91 -7.78 -1.15 -3.62
CA VAL A 91 -7.86 -0.13 -4.66
C VAL A 91 -6.46 0.37 -5.00
N ASN A 92 -6.16 0.42 -6.30
CA ASN A 92 -4.95 1.07 -6.81
C ASN A 92 -5.29 2.45 -7.38
N VAL A 93 -4.55 3.46 -6.93
CA VAL A 93 -4.56 4.81 -7.50
C VAL A 93 -3.16 5.08 -8.06
N SER A 94 -3.07 5.28 -9.38
CA SER A 94 -1.81 5.51 -10.08
C SER A 94 -1.66 7.00 -10.44
N LEU A 95 -0.47 7.56 -10.18
CA LEU A 95 -0.12 8.94 -10.47
C LEU A 95 1.22 9.00 -11.19
N GLY A 96 1.36 9.88 -12.18
CA GLY A 96 2.59 10.05 -12.95
C GLY A 96 2.60 9.27 -14.27
N ALA A 97 3.74 8.68 -14.60
CA ALA A 97 3.94 7.99 -15.88
C ALA A 97 3.07 6.73 -15.99
N GLU A 98 2.55 6.47 -17.19
CA GLU A 98 1.76 5.27 -17.50
C GLU A 98 2.61 3.99 -17.34
N ARG A 99 1.97 2.92 -16.84
CA ARG A 99 2.57 1.60 -16.64
C ARG A 99 1.54 0.51 -16.93
N THR A 100 2.03 -0.65 -17.38
CA THR A 100 1.20 -1.82 -17.63
C THR A 100 0.95 -2.58 -16.33
N MET A 101 -0.33 -2.80 -16.01
CA MET A 101 -0.76 -3.77 -14.99
C MET A 101 -1.21 -5.05 -15.70
N ILE A 102 -0.67 -6.19 -15.29
CA ILE A 102 -0.99 -7.51 -15.84
C ILE A 102 -1.80 -8.28 -14.79
N PHE A 103 -2.88 -8.95 -15.23
CA PHE A 103 -3.82 -9.71 -14.38
C PHE A 103 -3.86 -11.18 -14.78
#